data_AF-A0A1G5SIP8-F1
#
_entry.id   AF-A0A1G5SIP8-F1
#
_cell.length_a   1.000
_cell.length_b   1.000
_cell.length_c   1.000
_cell.angle_alpha   90.00
_cell.angle_beta   90.00
_cell.angle_gamma   90.00
#
_symmetry.space_group_name_H-M   'P 1'
#
loop_
_entity.id
_entity.type
_entity.pdbx_description
1 polymer ?
#
loop_
_entity_poly.entity_id
_entity_poly.type
_entity_poly.pdbx_seq_one_letter_code
_entity_poly.pdbx_strand_id
1 'polypeptide(L)' 'MELYESEHTKFMRELFAKHPELIEKQKAARALWWDKKVDQKAQKVLKEAEVAPKSYAYFAWFEKD' A
#
# COMPACT_ATOMS: atom_id res chain seq x y z
N MET A 1 12.67 -1.70 33.28
CA MET A 1 11.88 -2.60 32.43
C MET A 1 12.43 -2.41 31.03
N GLU A 2 13.22 -3.36 30.55
CA GLU A 2 13.69 -3.34 29.16
C GLU A 2 12.46 -3.39 28.24
N LEU A 3 12.38 -2.48 27.27
CA LEU A 3 11.32 -2.50 26.26
C LEU A 3 11.50 -3.77 25.42
N TYR A 4 10.48 -4.62 25.38
CA TYR A 4 10.53 -5.82 24.56
C TYR A 4 10.75 -5.44 23.09
N GLU A 5 11.78 -6.02 22.48
CA GLU A 5 12.03 -5.94 21.04
C GLU A 5 11.80 -7.32 20.41
N SER A 6 11.02 -7.36 19.33
CA SER A 6 10.76 -8.59 18.60
C SER A 6 12.03 -9.13 17.92
N GLU A 7 12.15 -10.45 17.82
CA GLU A 7 13.25 -11.11 17.10
C GLU A 7 13.34 -10.66 15.65
N HIS A 8 12.21 -10.34 15.02
CA HIS A 8 12.17 -9.81 13.67
C HIS A 8 12.86 -8.45 13.56
N THR A 9 12.61 -7.55 14.52
CA THR A 9 13.24 -6.22 14.52
C THR A 9 14.75 -6.32 14.69
N LYS A 10 15.21 -7.18 15.62
CA LYS A 10 16.65 -7.45 15.82
C LYS A 10 17.30 -7.99 14.55
N PHE A 11 16.67 -9.01 13.92
CA PHE A 11 17.14 -9.58 12.67
C PHE A 11 17.30 -8.52 11.57
N MET A 12 16.29 -7.66 11.37
CA MET A 12 16.33 -6.64 10.34
C MET A 12 17.45 -5.61 10.60
N ARG A 13 17.68 -5.21 11.85
CA ARG A 13 18.80 -4.32 12.21
C ARG A 13 20.15 -4.96 11.91
N GLU A 14 20.35 -6.21 12.33
CA GLU A 14 21.59 -6.93 12.07
C GLU A 14 21.84 -7.12 10.57
N LEU A 15 20.80 -7.42 9.80
CA LEU A 15 20.87 -7.56 8.34
C LEU A 15 21.37 -6.27 7.68
N PHE A 16 20.76 -5.13 8.01
CA PHE A 16 21.16 -3.85 7.41
C PHE A 16 22.51 -3.35 7.91
N ALA A 17 22.91 -3.68 9.14
CA ALA A 17 24.25 -3.39 9.64
C ALA A 17 25.34 -4.18 8.89
N LYS A 18 25.08 -5.46 8.60
CA LYS A 18 25.99 -6.33 7.83
C LYS A 18 26.00 -6.00 6.33
N HIS A 19 24.89 -5.49 5.81
CA HIS A 19 24.68 -5.24 4.37
C HIS A 19 24.14 -3.83 4.09
N PRO A 20 24.95 -2.77 4.27
CA PRO A 20 24.52 -1.40 4.05
C PRO A 20 24.07 -1.11 2.59
N GLU A 21 24.55 -1.89 1.61
CA GLU A 21 24.15 -1.79 0.21
C GLU A 21 22.67 -2.14 -0.04
N LEU A 22 22.04 -2.88 0.87
CA LEU A 22 20.63 -3.25 0.75
C LEU A 22 19.69 -2.04 0.88
N ILE A 23 20.13 -0.96 1.55
CA ILE A 23 19.30 0.25 1.71
C ILE A 23 19.02 0.88 0.34
N GLU A 24 20.05 1.03 -0.50
CA GLU A 24 19.88 1.58 -1.85
C GLU A 24 19.12 0.62 -2.76
N LYS A 25 19.36 -0.69 -2.66
CA LYS A 25 18.58 -1.70 -3.40
C LYS A 25 17.10 -1.68 -2.99
N GLN A 26 16.79 -1.49 -1.71
CA GLN A 26 15.42 -1.38 -1.23
C GLN A 26 14.72 -0.15 -1.79
N LYS A 27 15.40 0.99 -1.85
CA LYS A 27 14.87 2.21 -2.48
C LYS A 27 14.57 1.98 -3.97
N ALA A 28 15.53 1.40 -4.70
CA ALA A 28 15.37 1.09 -6.12
C ALA A 28 14.21 0.10 -6.37
N ALA A 29 14.11 -0.96 -5.58
CA ALA A 29 13.03 -1.94 -5.69
C ALA A 29 11.66 -1.32 -5.37
N ARG A 30 11.57 -0.45 -4.35
CA ARG A 30 10.34 0.30 -4.05
C ARG A 30 9.96 1.20 -5.22
N ALA A 31 10.90 1.95 -5.80
CA ALA A 31 10.62 2.83 -6.92
C ALA A 31 10.05 2.07 -8.14
N LEU A 32 10.56 0.86 -8.41
CA LEU A 32 10.12 0.03 -9.55
C LEU A 32 8.62 -0.27 -9.55
N TRP A 33 8.02 -0.53 -8.39
CA TRP A 33 6.60 -0.90 -8.32
C TRP A 33 5.64 0.28 -8.35
N TRP A 34 6.15 1.49 -8.08
CA TRP A 34 5.35 2.71 -8.02
C TRP A 34 5.45 3.58 -9.27
N ASP A 35 6.33 3.25 -10.22
CA ASP A 35 6.37 3.91 -11.54
C ASP A 35 5.21 3.43 -12.42
N LYS A 36 4.01 3.88 -12.09
CA LYS A 36 2.80 3.65 -12.89
C LYS A 36 2.37 4.96 -13.54
N LYS A 37 2.24 4.95 -14.86
CA LYS A 37 1.59 6.06 -15.58
C LYS A 37 0.13 6.14 -15.15
N VAL A 38 -0.20 7.21 -14.47
CA VAL A 38 -1.57 7.54 -14.07
C VAL A 38 -2.17 8.45 -15.14
N ASP A 39 -3.27 8.02 -15.75
CA ASP A 39 -4.08 8.89 -16.61
C ASP A 39 -4.94 9.81 -15.72
N GLN A 40 -4.49 11.05 -15.57
CA GLN A 40 -5.16 12.06 -14.75
C GLN A 40 -6.55 12.44 -15.30
N LYS A 41 -6.74 12.36 -16.63
CA LYS A 41 -8.03 12.64 -17.25
C LYS A 41 -9.01 11.53 -16.91
N ALA A 42 -8.59 10.27 -17.03
CA ALA A 42 -9.40 9.12 -16.62
C ALA A 42 -9.75 9.17 -15.13
N GLN A 43 -8.78 9.52 -14.26
CA GLN A 43 -9.05 9.67 -12.83
C GLN A 43 -10.08 10.77 -12.53
N LYS A 44 -10.00 11.91 -13.21
CA LYS A 44 -10.97 12.99 -13.06
C LYS A 44 -12.38 12.52 -13.44
N VAL A 45 -12.52 11.85 -14.59
CA VAL A 45 -13.80 11.30 -15.06
C VAL A 45 -14.35 10.26 -14.08
N LEU A 46 -13.52 9.37 -13.55
CA LEU A 46 -13.94 8.37 -12.56
C LEU A 46 -14.44 9.02 -11.28
N LYS A 47 -13.77 10.07 -10.81
CA LYS A 47 -14.17 10.82 -9.61
C LYS A 47 -15.47 11.60 -9.82
N GLU A 48 -15.66 12.18 -11.00
CA GLU A 48 -16.91 12.86 -11.37
C GLU A 48 -18.09 11.89 -11.51
N ALA A 49 -17.81 10.64 -11.92
CA ALA A 49 -18.81 9.58 -12.05
C ALA A 49 -19.04 8.77 -10.75
N GLU A 50 -18.38 9.13 -9.65
CA GLU A 50 -18.48 8.41 -8.38
C GLU A 50 -19.89 8.52 -7.78
N VAL A 51 -20.50 7.39 -7.44
CA VAL A 51 -21.83 7.32 -6.82
C VAL A 51 -21.66 6.85 -5.37
N ALA A 52 -22.41 7.47 -4.45
CA ALA A 52 -22.38 7.09 -3.05
C ALA A 52 -22.66 5.58 -2.87
N PRO A 53 -21.78 4.82 -2.19
CA PRO A 53 -22.02 3.41 -1.95
C PRO A 53 -23.24 3.23 -1.05
N LYS A 54 -24.07 2.21 -1.32
CA LYS A 54 -25.18 1.84 -0.43
C LYS A 54 -24.65 1.49 0.96
N SER A 55 -25.43 1.79 2.00
CA SER A 55 -25.06 1.56 3.42
C SER A 55 -24.69 0.11 3.73
N TYR A 56 -25.23 -0.85 2.97
CA TYR A 56 -24.89 -2.25 3.08
C TYR A 56 -24.70 -2.90 1.71
N ALA A 57 -23.44 -2.95 1.26
CA ALA A 57 -23.05 -3.45 -0.06
C ALA A 57 -23.51 -4.91 -0.35
N TYR A 58 -23.66 -5.74 0.69
CA TYR A 58 -24.08 -7.13 0.53
C TYR A 58 -25.59 -7.29 0.27
N PHE A 59 -26.42 -6.32 0.67
CA PHE A 59 -27.87 -6.39 0.42
C PHE A 59 -28.31 -5.59 -0.81
N ALA A 60 -27.38 -4.90 -1.48
CA ALA A 60 -27.66 -4.06 -2.64
C ALA A 60 -28.37 -4.76 -3.82
N TRP A 61 -28.30 -6.09 -3.88
CA TRP A 61 -28.93 -6.95 -4.90
C TRP A 61 -30.38 -7.33 -4.59
N PHE A 62 -30.86 -7.14 -3.36
CA PHE A 62 -32.23 -7.48 -2.94
C PHE A 62 -33.22 -6.33 -3.10
N GLU A 63 -32.74 -5.10 -3.30
CA GLU A 63 -33.58 -3.89 -3.46
C GLU A 63 -34.05 -3.67 -4.91
N LYS A 64 -34.08 -4.74 -5.73
CA LYS A 64 -34.48 -4.65 -7.14
C LYS A 64 -35.95 -5.05 -7.28
N ASP A 65 -36.84 -4.23 -6.73
CA ASP A 65 -38.30 -4.23 -6.97
C ASP A 65 -38.81 -2.79 -7.05
#